data_AF-A0A7T4YI78-F1
#
_entry.id   AF-A0A7T4YI78-F1
#
_cell.length_a   1.000
_cell.length_b   1.000
_cell.length_c   1.000
_cell.angle_alpha   90.00
_cell.angle_beta   90.00
_cell.angle_gamma   90.00
#
_symmetry.space_group_name_H-M   'P 1'
#
loop_
_entity.id
_entity.type
_entity.pdbx_description
1 polymer ?
#
loop_
_entity_poly.entity_id
_entity_poly.type
_entity_poly.pdbx_seq_one_letter_code
_entity_poly.pdbx_strand_id
1 'polypeptide(L)'
;MLSTEFQEIDRYIFAFNLEMRLAFWTRGEITHCIGSVSLFIIICQQANALYAMAIAHAIQSEADKQFVYDSICGWAIKLDVDRQLIDLIAIAAEHSPQDFTQQQGWVCIAFQNALWQLLHAPSLQTGITDTVMRGGDTDTNAAICGALLGAVYGIDQVPDQWLKCILNCKPEPHNPNVQHPRPQKYWPCDAFELVTQLIGV
;
A
#
# COMPACT_ATOMS: atom_id res chain seq x y z
N MET A 1 28.52 2.11 13.99
CA MET A 1 27.84 2.87 15.06
C MET A 1 26.67 3.61 14.42
N LEU A 2 25.65 2.84 14.01
CA LEU A 2 24.40 3.27 13.34
C LEU A 2 23.26 2.31 13.76
N SER A 3 23.32 1.75 14.98
CA SER A 3 22.55 0.55 15.33
C SER A 3 21.66 0.72 16.56
N THR A 4 21.42 1.97 17.00
CA THR A 4 20.55 2.26 18.16
C THR A 4 19.52 3.34 17.87
N GLU A 5 19.75 4.24 16.90
CA GLU A 5 18.75 5.23 16.47
C GLU A 5 17.60 4.59 15.66
N PHE A 6 17.84 3.45 15.01
CA PHE A 6 16.79 2.73 14.26
C PHE A 6 15.81 1.95 15.15
N GLN A 7 16.18 1.64 16.40
CA GLN A 7 15.32 0.87 17.33
C GLN A 7 14.25 1.73 18.04
N GLU A 8 14.35 3.06 18.03
CA GLU A 8 13.30 3.95 18.59
C GLU A 8 12.25 4.39 17.55
N ILE A 9 12.41 4.02 16.27
CA ILE A 9 11.51 4.33 15.16
C ILE A 9 10.10 3.68 15.35
N ASP A 10 9.99 2.67 16.20
CA ASP A 10 8.83 1.79 16.35
C ASP A 10 7.56 2.42 16.95
N ARG A 11 7.66 3.56 17.65
CA ARG A 11 6.52 4.12 18.40
C ARG A 11 5.65 5.11 17.62
N TYR A 12 6.15 5.68 16.52
CA TYR A 12 5.51 6.84 15.88
C TYR A 12 4.73 6.54 14.58
N ILE A 13 4.73 5.29 14.11
CA ILE A 13 4.02 4.86 12.90
C ILE A 13 2.49 4.78 13.11
N PHE A 14 1.97 5.14 14.28
CA PHE A 14 0.54 5.10 14.58
C PHE A 14 -0.29 6.28 14.02
N ALA A 15 0.34 7.25 13.33
CA ALA A 15 -0.34 8.50 12.97
C ALA A 15 -0.41 8.83 11.47
N PHE A 16 0.08 7.99 10.54
CA PHE A 16 0.15 8.39 9.13
C PHE A 16 -0.38 7.33 8.15
N ASN A 17 -1.72 7.19 8.08
CA ASN A 17 -2.54 7.61 6.93
C ASN A 17 -4.00 7.10 7.07
N LEU A 18 -4.69 7.59 8.10
CA LEU A 18 -6.17 7.58 8.14
C LEU A 18 -6.78 8.47 7.01
N GLU A 19 -5.94 9.12 6.20
CA GLU A 19 -6.31 9.80 4.95
C GLU A 19 -5.92 9.02 3.68
N MET A 20 -6.06 7.69 3.71
CA MET A 20 -6.32 6.88 2.51
C MET A 20 -7.73 7.17 1.93
N ARG A 21 -8.10 8.46 1.81
CA ARG A 21 -9.35 9.02 1.28
C ARG A 21 -10.53 8.02 1.29
N LEU A 22 -11.13 7.85 2.47
CA LEU A 22 -12.52 7.39 2.62
C LEU A 22 -13.52 8.19 1.75
N ALA A 23 -13.11 9.29 1.09
CA ALA A 23 -13.92 10.12 0.22
C ALA A 23 -13.75 9.88 -1.30
N PHE A 24 -12.83 9.03 -1.76
CA PHE A 24 -12.76 8.62 -3.19
C PHE A 24 -13.34 7.23 -3.46
N TRP A 25 -13.58 6.46 -2.41
CA TRP A 25 -14.20 5.13 -2.46
C TRP A 25 -15.73 5.14 -2.64
N THR A 26 -16.35 6.33 -2.76
CA THR A 26 -17.81 6.51 -2.92
C THR A 26 -18.20 7.43 -4.09
N ARG A 27 -17.45 7.43 -5.21
CA ARG A 27 -17.96 7.95 -6.50
C ARG A 27 -18.09 6.76 -7.45
N GLY A 28 -19.23 6.06 -7.44
CA GLY A 28 -20.45 6.39 -8.19
C GLY A 28 -20.43 5.50 -9.43
N GLU A 29 -21.02 4.31 -9.42
CA GLU A 29 -22.46 4.04 -9.49
C GLU A 29 -22.78 2.68 -8.82
N ILE A 30 -23.35 2.65 -7.62
CA ILE A 30 -24.07 1.45 -7.13
C ILE A 30 -25.35 1.91 -6.46
N THR A 31 -26.31 2.26 -7.30
CA THR A 31 -27.72 2.30 -6.88
C THR A 31 -28.28 0.89 -7.12
N HIS A 32 -28.80 0.28 -6.04
CA HIS A 32 -29.55 -0.99 -5.98
C HIS A 32 -28.79 -2.22 -5.43
N CYS A 33 -28.54 -2.24 -4.12
CA CYS A 33 -28.75 -3.39 -3.22
C CYS A 33 -28.36 -3.00 -1.79
N ILE A 34 -29.33 -2.74 -0.91
CA ILE A 34 -29.11 -2.23 0.46
C ILE A 34 -28.32 -3.24 1.32
N GLY A 35 -28.27 -4.52 0.93
CA GLY A 35 -27.47 -5.56 1.60
C GLY A 35 -26.01 -5.69 1.13
N SER A 36 -25.68 -5.38 -0.13
CA SER A 36 -24.30 -5.56 -0.64
C SER A 36 -23.37 -4.41 -0.26
N VAL A 37 -23.93 -3.21 -0.07
CA VAL A 37 -23.17 -2.02 0.34
C VAL A 37 -22.61 -2.18 1.75
N SER A 38 -23.38 -2.75 2.69
CA SER A 38 -22.91 -2.97 4.07
C SER A 38 -21.78 -3.98 4.14
N LEU A 39 -21.89 -5.09 3.40
CA LEU A 39 -20.84 -6.12 3.34
C LEU A 39 -19.56 -5.56 2.70
N PHE A 40 -19.69 -4.78 1.64
CA PHE A 40 -18.57 -4.12 0.98
C PHE A 40 -17.80 -3.18 1.92
N ILE A 41 -18.51 -2.35 2.68
CA ILE A 41 -17.87 -1.44 3.65
C ILE A 41 -17.09 -2.23 4.71
N ILE A 42 -17.63 -3.37 5.18
CA ILE A 42 -16.98 -4.22 6.18
C ILE A 42 -15.68 -4.81 5.62
N ILE A 43 -15.71 -5.39 4.41
CA ILE A 43 -14.51 -5.97 3.78
C ILE A 43 -13.41 -4.91 3.62
N CYS A 44 -13.78 -3.69 3.24
CA CYS A 44 -12.83 -2.60 3.07
C CYS A 44 -12.20 -2.18 4.40
N GLN A 45 -13.00 -2.08 5.46
CA GLN A 45 -12.49 -1.75 6.79
C GLN A 45 -11.55 -2.84 7.31
N GLN A 46 -11.93 -4.11 7.15
CA GLN A 46 -11.12 -5.24 7.59
C GLN A 46 -9.81 -5.36 6.79
N ALA A 47 -9.86 -5.21 5.47
CA ALA A 47 -8.67 -5.22 4.63
C ALA A 47 -7.71 -4.07 4.99
N ASN A 48 -8.24 -2.85 5.20
CA ASN A 48 -7.44 -1.72 5.64
C ASN A 48 -6.81 -1.95 7.03
N ALA A 49 -7.55 -2.55 7.97
CA ALA A 49 -7.01 -2.86 9.29
C ALA A 49 -5.87 -3.87 9.20
N LEU A 50 -6.05 -4.98 8.48
CA LEU A 50 -5.01 -5.99 8.27
C LEU A 50 -3.79 -5.39 7.56
N TYR A 51 -4.02 -4.56 6.54
CA TYR A 51 -2.96 -3.91 5.80
C TYR A 51 -2.14 -2.94 6.68
N ALA A 52 -2.81 -2.08 7.46
CA ALA A 52 -2.13 -1.17 8.37
C ALA A 52 -1.32 -1.92 9.45
N MET A 53 -1.89 -3.00 10.01
CA MET A 53 -1.18 -3.87 10.95
C MET A 53 0.05 -4.53 10.31
N ALA A 54 -0.06 -4.98 9.05
CA ALA A 54 1.05 -5.58 8.31
C ALA A 54 2.20 -4.58 8.08
N ILE A 55 1.89 -3.35 7.67
CA ILE A 55 2.90 -2.29 7.50
C ILE A 55 3.61 -1.99 8.81
N ALA A 56 2.85 -1.76 9.89
CA ALA A 56 3.43 -1.48 11.20
C ALA A 56 4.32 -2.64 11.67
N HIS A 57 3.87 -3.88 11.48
CA HIS A 57 4.61 -5.06 11.87
C HIS A 57 5.88 -5.25 11.06
N ALA A 58 5.82 -5.10 9.73
CA ALA A 58 6.97 -5.19 8.84
C ALA A 58 8.07 -4.19 9.24
N ILE A 59 7.69 -2.95 9.54
CA ILE A 59 8.65 -1.91 9.94
C ILE A 59 9.26 -2.21 11.32
N GLN A 60 8.46 -2.67 12.29
CA GLN A 60 8.93 -2.86 13.67
C GLN A 60 9.80 -4.11 13.88
N SER A 61 9.66 -5.12 13.04
CA SER A 61 10.26 -6.44 13.32
C SER A 61 11.41 -6.82 12.40
N GLU A 62 11.79 -5.94 11.45
CA GLU A 62 12.68 -6.30 10.32
C GLU A 62 12.29 -7.68 9.72
N ALA A 63 10.98 -7.97 9.73
CA ALA A 63 10.48 -9.30 9.49
C ALA A 63 10.67 -9.72 8.04
N ASP A 64 10.94 -11.00 7.84
CA ASP A 64 10.87 -11.57 6.51
C ASP A 64 9.43 -11.55 5.96
N LYS A 65 9.34 -11.55 4.64
CA LYS A 65 8.07 -11.48 3.89
C LYS A 65 7.07 -12.60 4.25
N GLN A 66 7.55 -13.79 4.62
CA GLN A 66 6.70 -14.92 5.00
C GLN A 66 6.09 -14.67 6.37
N PHE A 67 6.90 -14.21 7.33
CA PHE A 67 6.42 -13.89 8.66
C PHE A 67 5.35 -12.79 8.65
N VAL A 68 5.51 -11.76 7.82
CA VAL A 68 4.47 -10.73 7.64
C VAL A 68 3.16 -11.34 7.12
N TYR A 69 3.23 -12.23 6.12
CA TYR A 69 2.05 -12.90 5.58
C TYR A 69 1.39 -13.83 6.61
N ASP A 70 2.16 -14.62 7.34
CA ASP A 70 1.67 -15.52 8.38
C ASP A 70 0.97 -14.76 9.51
N SER A 71 1.51 -13.59 9.88
CA SER A 71 0.88 -12.66 10.82
C SER A 71 -0.47 -12.16 10.32
N ILE A 72 -0.60 -11.80 9.03
CA ILE A 72 -1.87 -11.41 8.41
C ILE A 72 -2.89 -12.55 8.52
N CYS A 73 -2.48 -13.79 8.24
CA CYS A 73 -3.33 -14.97 8.35
C CYS A 73 -3.81 -15.18 9.80
N GLY A 74 -2.90 -15.06 10.77
CA GLY A 74 -3.23 -15.16 12.18
C GLY A 74 -4.20 -14.08 12.65
N TRP A 75 -4.01 -12.83 12.22
CA TRP A 75 -4.90 -11.73 12.55
C TRP A 75 -6.27 -11.85 11.89
N ALA A 76 -6.34 -12.29 10.63
CA ALA A 76 -7.60 -12.51 9.93
C ALA A 76 -8.52 -13.46 10.71
N ILE A 77 -7.96 -14.57 11.23
CA ILE A 77 -8.70 -15.53 12.06
C ILE A 77 -9.04 -14.89 13.42
N LYS A 78 -8.06 -14.26 14.08
CA LYS A 78 -8.25 -13.69 15.43
C LYS A 78 -9.30 -12.57 15.47
N LEU A 79 -9.37 -11.76 14.42
CA LEU A 79 -10.29 -10.64 14.30
C LEU A 79 -11.66 -11.06 13.73
N ASP A 80 -11.85 -12.34 13.40
CA ASP A 80 -13.06 -12.87 12.79
C ASP A 80 -13.48 -12.07 11.55
N VAL A 81 -12.52 -11.87 10.62
CA VAL A 81 -12.78 -11.10 9.39
C VAL A 81 -13.71 -11.89 8.47
N ASP A 82 -14.35 -11.18 7.53
CA ASP A 82 -15.31 -11.79 6.61
C ASP A 82 -14.69 -12.95 5.82
N ARG A 83 -15.49 -14.00 5.61
CA ARG A 83 -15.04 -15.22 4.92
C ARG A 83 -14.46 -14.93 3.54
N GLN A 84 -15.03 -13.97 2.81
CA GLN A 84 -14.53 -13.57 1.50
C GLN A 84 -13.09 -13.06 1.58
N LEU A 85 -12.75 -12.31 2.64
CA LEU A 85 -11.40 -11.79 2.85
C LEU A 85 -10.43 -12.89 3.28
N ILE A 86 -10.88 -13.85 4.11
CA ILE A 86 -10.08 -15.05 4.46
C ILE A 86 -9.72 -15.85 3.20
N ASP A 87 -10.71 -16.14 2.36
CA ASP A 87 -10.50 -16.91 1.13
C ASP A 87 -9.57 -16.14 0.17
N LEU A 88 -9.71 -14.82 0.09
CA LEU A 88 -8.83 -13.96 -0.70
C LEU A 88 -7.37 -14.01 -0.23
N ILE A 89 -7.13 -13.92 1.09
CA ILE A 89 -5.79 -14.01 1.67
C ILE A 89 -5.15 -15.35 1.30
N ALA A 90 -5.90 -16.44 1.43
CA ALA A 90 -5.43 -17.78 1.08
C ALA A 90 -5.13 -17.91 -0.43
N ILE A 91 -6.01 -17.40 -1.30
CA ILE A 91 -5.78 -17.40 -2.75
C ILE A 91 -4.53 -16.60 -3.11
N ALA A 92 -4.25 -15.49 -2.42
CA ALA A 92 -3.08 -14.66 -2.68
C ALA A 92 -1.73 -15.38 -2.45
N ALA A 93 -1.71 -16.48 -1.71
CA ALA A 93 -0.52 -17.31 -1.57
C ALA A 93 -0.18 -18.13 -2.81
N GLU A 94 -1.13 -18.34 -3.71
CA GLU A 94 -0.96 -19.23 -4.85
C GLU A 94 -1.26 -18.55 -6.19
N HIS A 95 -2.08 -17.50 -6.18
CA HIS A 95 -2.54 -16.83 -7.39
C HIS A 95 -2.61 -15.31 -7.23
N SER A 96 -2.06 -14.60 -8.21
CA SER A 96 -2.35 -13.17 -8.43
C SER A 96 -3.81 -12.97 -8.82
N PRO A 97 -4.38 -11.75 -8.68
CA PRO A 97 -5.68 -11.43 -9.26
C PRO A 97 -5.72 -11.78 -10.75
N GLN A 98 -6.83 -12.37 -11.20
CA GLN A 98 -6.99 -12.78 -12.60
C GLN A 98 -7.32 -11.61 -13.52
N ASP A 99 -7.98 -10.58 -12.98
CA ASP A 99 -8.43 -9.42 -13.72
C ASP A 99 -8.23 -8.14 -12.91
N PHE A 100 -7.54 -7.18 -13.50
CA PHE A 100 -7.25 -5.86 -12.94
C PHE A 100 -8.13 -4.75 -13.52
N THR A 101 -8.93 -5.06 -14.54
CA THR A 101 -9.55 -4.07 -15.45
C THR A 101 -11.06 -3.92 -15.29
N GLN A 102 -11.79 -5.00 -14.95
CA GLN A 102 -13.26 -4.95 -14.83
C GLN A 102 -13.73 -4.29 -13.52
N GLN A 103 -12.97 -4.41 -12.44
CA GLN A 103 -13.31 -3.86 -11.12
C GLN A 103 -12.21 -2.94 -10.60
N GLN A 104 -11.84 -1.95 -11.42
CA GLN A 104 -10.86 -0.94 -11.02
C GLN A 104 -11.27 -0.23 -9.73
N GLY A 105 -10.30 0.06 -8.86
CA GLY A 105 -10.54 0.64 -7.54
C GLY A 105 -11.02 -0.34 -6.47
N TRP A 106 -11.11 -1.64 -6.76
CA TRP A 106 -11.58 -2.61 -5.77
C TRP A 106 -10.47 -3.08 -4.82
N VAL A 107 -10.69 -2.90 -3.50
CA VAL A 107 -9.76 -3.23 -2.41
C VAL A 107 -9.24 -4.66 -2.49
N CYS A 108 -10.09 -5.60 -2.90
CA CYS A 108 -9.72 -7.00 -2.99
C CYS A 108 -8.63 -7.23 -4.05
N ILE A 109 -8.72 -6.56 -5.22
CA ILE A 109 -7.67 -6.65 -6.24
C ILE A 109 -6.35 -6.09 -5.70
N ALA A 110 -6.40 -4.90 -5.11
CA ALA A 110 -5.20 -4.25 -4.59
C ALA A 110 -4.54 -5.06 -3.46
N PHE A 111 -5.35 -5.54 -2.51
CA PHE A 111 -4.87 -6.29 -1.35
C PHE A 111 -4.34 -7.67 -1.75
N GLN A 112 -5.08 -8.42 -2.58
CA GLN A 112 -4.60 -9.71 -3.11
C GLN A 112 -3.32 -9.52 -3.92
N ASN A 113 -3.23 -8.50 -4.78
CA ASN A 113 -2.00 -8.22 -5.53
C ASN A 113 -0.83 -7.91 -4.58
N ALA A 114 -1.02 -7.07 -3.56
CA ALA A 114 0.03 -6.74 -2.62
C ALA A 114 0.56 -7.99 -1.87
N LEU A 115 -0.34 -8.87 -1.42
CA LEU A 115 0.05 -10.14 -0.78
C LEU A 115 0.74 -11.10 -1.74
N TRP A 116 0.24 -11.20 -2.98
CA TRP A 116 0.88 -12.01 -4.03
C TRP A 116 2.32 -11.54 -4.29
N GLN A 117 2.53 -10.24 -4.48
CA GLN A 117 3.86 -9.68 -4.72
C GLN A 117 4.75 -9.79 -3.48
N LEU A 118 4.20 -9.62 -2.28
CA LEU A 118 4.94 -9.84 -1.03
C LEU A 118 5.57 -11.23 -1.00
N LEU A 119 4.83 -12.26 -1.37
CA LEU A 119 5.32 -13.64 -1.34
C LEU A 119 6.22 -13.97 -2.53
N HIS A 120 5.87 -13.54 -3.74
CA HIS A 120 6.46 -14.07 -4.98
C HIS A 120 7.44 -13.14 -5.68
N ALA A 121 7.37 -11.83 -5.43
CA ALA A 121 8.30 -10.90 -6.06
C ALA A 121 9.73 -11.15 -5.53
N PRO A 122 10.74 -11.25 -6.42
CA PRO A 122 12.12 -11.42 -6.02
C PRO A 122 12.74 -10.14 -5.46
N SER A 123 12.12 -8.98 -5.72
CA SER A 123 12.56 -7.68 -5.22
C SER A 123 11.40 -6.68 -5.22
N LEU A 124 11.55 -5.58 -4.46
CA LEU A 124 10.63 -4.44 -4.48
C LEU A 124 10.43 -3.90 -5.91
N GLN A 125 11.52 -3.72 -6.65
CA GLN A 125 11.47 -3.21 -8.01
C GLN A 125 10.64 -4.13 -8.92
N THR A 126 10.88 -5.44 -8.86
CA THR A 126 10.15 -6.41 -9.69
C THR A 126 8.67 -6.44 -9.32
N GLY A 127 8.32 -6.44 -8.03
CA GLY A 127 6.93 -6.50 -7.59
C GLY A 127 6.10 -5.27 -7.97
N ILE A 128 6.68 -4.07 -7.82
CA ILE A 128 6.03 -2.82 -8.24
C ILE A 128 5.92 -2.77 -9.77
N THR A 129 6.97 -3.17 -10.50
CA THR A 129 6.94 -3.19 -11.98
C THR A 129 5.88 -4.15 -12.50
N ASP A 130 5.82 -5.38 -11.97
CA ASP A 130 4.78 -6.36 -12.35
C ASP A 130 3.39 -5.77 -12.09
N THR A 131 3.17 -5.19 -10.91
CA THR A 131 1.89 -4.55 -10.54
C THR A 131 1.45 -3.48 -11.55
N VAL A 132 2.36 -2.59 -11.96
CA VAL A 132 2.04 -1.56 -12.96
C VAL A 132 1.73 -2.18 -14.31
N MET A 133 2.46 -3.22 -14.70
CA MET A 133 2.27 -3.91 -15.99
C MET A 133 0.95 -4.68 -16.08
N ARG A 134 0.25 -4.94 -14.96
CA ARG A 134 -1.09 -5.56 -14.95
C ARG A 134 -2.18 -4.65 -15.52
N GLY A 135 -1.97 -3.34 -15.59
CA GLY A 135 -2.97 -2.38 -16.06
C GLY A 135 -4.10 -2.12 -15.05
N GLY A 136 -5.21 -1.54 -15.52
CA GLY A 136 -6.33 -1.12 -14.67
C GLY A 136 -5.98 0.09 -13.81
N ASP A 137 -6.29 0.00 -12.51
CA ASP A 137 -6.00 1.04 -11.50
C ASP A 137 -4.54 0.97 -11.03
N THR A 138 -3.62 1.23 -11.98
CA THR A 138 -2.19 0.96 -11.79
C THR A 138 -1.55 1.82 -10.70
N ASP A 139 -1.97 3.07 -10.52
CA ASP A 139 -1.42 3.97 -9.52
C ASP A 139 -1.82 3.53 -8.11
N THR A 140 -3.10 3.19 -7.89
CA THR A 140 -3.58 2.70 -6.59
C THR A 140 -2.95 1.35 -6.25
N ASN A 141 -2.94 0.40 -7.19
CA ASN A 141 -2.38 -0.93 -6.96
C ASN A 141 -0.86 -0.85 -6.70
N ALA A 142 -0.13 -0.02 -7.43
CA ALA A 142 1.30 0.17 -7.22
C ALA A 142 1.60 0.90 -5.91
N ALA A 143 0.76 1.84 -5.47
CA ALA A 143 0.93 2.50 -4.18
C ALA A 143 0.76 1.52 -3.01
N ILE A 144 -0.28 0.70 -3.03
CA ILE A 144 -0.56 -0.31 -1.98
C ILE A 144 0.50 -1.41 -2.00
N CYS A 145 0.82 -1.97 -3.18
CA CYS A 145 1.90 -2.95 -3.29
C CYS A 145 3.24 -2.37 -2.83
N GLY A 146 3.60 -1.18 -3.32
CA GLY A 146 4.88 -0.54 -3.06
C GLY A 146 5.08 -0.15 -1.61
N ALA A 147 4.04 0.27 -0.89
CA ALA A 147 4.14 0.55 0.53
C ALA A 147 4.38 -0.73 1.36
N LEU A 148 3.71 -1.85 1.04
CA LEU A 148 3.94 -3.12 1.71
C LEU A 148 5.34 -3.69 1.43
N LEU A 149 5.75 -3.70 0.16
CA LEU A 149 7.10 -4.13 -0.20
C LEU A 149 8.16 -3.19 0.39
N GLY A 150 7.92 -1.87 0.38
CA GLY A 150 8.81 -0.88 0.98
C GLY A 150 8.99 -1.07 2.48
N ALA A 151 7.92 -1.43 3.20
CA ALA A 151 7.97 -1.74 4.62
C ALA A 151 8.82 -2.98 4.94
N VAL A 152 8.89 -3.95 4.02
CA VAL A 152 9.66 -5.20 4.21
C VAL A 152 11.09 -5.10 3.69
N TYR A 153 11.29 -4.51 2.52
CA TYR A 153 12.60 -4.42 1.86
C TYR A 153 13.41 -3.19 2.28
N GLY A 154 12.75 -2.16 2.79
CA GLY A 154 13.39 -0.90 3.18
C GLY A 154 13.71 0.03 2.00
N ILE A 155 14.07 1.27 2.33
CA ILE A 155 14.34 2.34 1.35
C ILE A 155 15.55 2.04 0.46
N ASP A 156 16.55 1.33 0.98
CA ASP A 156 17.79 0.99 0.26
C ASP A 156 17.55 0.02 -0.92
N GLN A 157 16.35 -0.59 -1.00
CA GLN A 157 15.94 -1.44 -2.11
C GLN A 157 15.13 -0.70 -3.17
N VAL A 158 14.85 0.59 -2.98
CA VAL A 158 14.21 1.43 -3.99
C VAL A 158 15.26 1.85 -5.03
N PRO A 159 15.03 1.63 -6.34
CA PRO A 159 15.98 2.05 -7.37
C PRO A 159 16.27 3.56 -7.31
N ASP A 160 17.55 3.93 -7.30
CA ASP A 160 18.03 5.32 -7.29
C ASP A 160 17.34 6.21 -8.33
N GLN A 161 17.09 5.66 -9.52
CA GLN A 161 16.43 6.39 -10.61
C GLN A 161 14.98 6.78 -10.24
N TRP A 162 14.26 5.93 -9.50
CA TRP A 162 12.91 6.21 -9.05
C TRP A 162 12.93 7.27 -7.96
N LEU A 163 13.83 7.11 -6.99
CA LEU A 163 14.00 8.09 -5.92
C LEU A 163 14.36 9.47 -6.48
N LYS A 164 15.33 9.54 -7.40
CA LYS A 164 15.69 10.78 -8.10
C LYS A 164 14.52 11.37 -8.88
N CYS A 165 13.70 10.55 -9.54
CA CYS A 165 12.52 11.02 -10.26
C CYS A 165 11.51 11.68 -9.29
N ILE A 166 11.22 11.02 -8.17
CA ILE A 166 10.28 11.51 -7.15
C ILE A 166 10.81 12.80 -6.52
N LEU A 167 12.04 12.81 -6.00
CA LEU A 167 12.58 13.96 -5.29
C LEU A 167 12.77 15.21 -6.18
N ASN A 168 12.92 15.02 -7.49
CA ASN A 168 13.01 16.11 -8.46
C ASN A 168 11.66 16.46 -9.11
N CYS A 169 10.57 15.77 -8.77
CA CYS A 169 9.26 16.02 -9.35
C CYS A 169 8.67 17.34 -8.83
N LYS A 170 8.70 18.36 -9.68
CA LYS A 170 8.18 19.70 -9.41
C LYS A 170 7.15 20.08 -10.48
N PRO A 171 5.87 19.69 -10.34
CA PRO A 171 4.82 20.00 -11.31
C PRO A 171 4.40 21.48 -11.23
N GLU A 172 5.32 22.36 -11.62
CA GLU A 172 5.17 23.81 -11.58
C GLU A 172 4.35 24.36 -12.76
N PRO A 173 3.55 25.44 -12.57
CA PRO A 173 2.68 25.99 -13.63
C PRO A 173 3.38 26.45 -14.91
N HIS A 174 4.67 26.74 -14.87
CA HIS A 174 5.41 27.33 -15.98
C HIS A 174 6.32 26.36 -16.73
N ASN A 175 6.31 25.08 -16.34
CA ASN A 175 7.08 24.04 -17.02
C ASN A 175 6.28 23.48 -18.20
N PRO A 176 6.78 23.54 -19.44
CA PRO A 176 6.05 23.09 -20.62
C PRO A 176 5.77 21.58 -20.63
N ASN A 177 6.46 20.79 -19.81
CA ASN A 177 6.25 19.35 -19.67
C ASN A 177 5.18 18.99 -18.63
N VAL A 178 4.58 19.98 -17.95
CA VAL A 178 3.59 19.78 -16.89
C VAL A 178 2.19 20.12 -17.41
N GLN A 179 1.38 19.10 -17.69
CA GLN A 179 0.00 19.29 -18.13
C GLN A 179 -0.94 19.73 -16.99
N HIS A 180 -0.66 19.26 -15.77
CA HIS A 180 -1.51 19.46 -14.61
C HIS A 180 -0.70 19.94 -13.41
N PRO A 181 -0.42 21.25 -13.33
CA PRO A 181 0.33 21.80 -12.21
C PRO A 181 -0.33 21.48 -10.86
N ARG A 182 0.49 21.40 -9.81
CA ARG A 182 0.02 21.19 -8.44
C ARG A 182 0.61 22.26 -7.52
N PRO A 183 -0.13 22.71 -6.49
CA PRO A 183 0.43 23.50 -5.41
C PRO A 183 1.67 22.81 -4.80
N GLN A 184 2.65 23.60 -4.36
CA GLN A 184 3.93 23.10 -3.83
C GLN A 184 3.75 22.10 -2.67
N LYS A 185 2.73 22.29 -1.82
CA LYS A 185 2.39 21.37 -0.71
C LYS A 185 1.98 19.95 -1.14
N TYR A 186 1.85 19.68 -2.43
CA TYR A 186 1.56 18.35 -2.98
C TYR A 186 2.72 17.82 -3.83
N TRP A 187 3.86 18.52 -3.85
CA TRP A 187 5.04 18.04 -4.55
C TRP A 187 5.73 17.00 -3.65
N PRO A 188 6.19 15.87 -4.19
CA PRO A 188 6.79 14.81 -3.38
C PRO A 188 8.26 15.08 -3.02
N CYS A 189 8.79 16.27 -3.33
CA CYS A 189 10.20 16.60 -3.13
C CYS A 189 10.61 16.74 -1.65
N ASP A 190 9.63 16.94 -0.77
CA ASP A 190 9.80 17.05 0.68
C ASP A 190 9.54 15.72 1.41
N ALA A 191 9.41 14.60 0.69
CA ALA A 191 9.03 13.30 1.27
C ALA A 191 9.93 12.88 2.46
N PHE A 192 11.24 13.08 2.38
CA PHE A 192 12.14 12.77 3.49
C PHE A 192 11.98 13.72 4.67
N GLU A 193 11.77 15.01 4.42
CA GLU A 193 11.52 15.98 5.49
C GLU A 193 10.23 15.63 6.24
N LEU A 194 9.17 15.27 5.51
CA LEU A 194 7.92 14.80 6.09
C LEU A 194 8.12 13.54 6.92
N VAL A 195 8.88 12.56 6.42
CA VAL A 195 9.21 11.35 7.18
C VAL A 195 9.92 11.72 8.48
N THR A 196 10.97 12.53 8.43
CA THR A 196 11.73 13.03 9.59
C THR A 196 10.81 13.71 10.63
N GLN A 197 9.91 14.58 10.18
CA GLN A 197 8.92 15.23 11.07
C GLN A 197 7.95 14.23 11.72
N LEU A 198 7.52 13.20 10.99
CA LEU A 198 6.59 12.19 11.48
C LEU A 198 7.20 11.25 12.51
N ILE A 199 8.47 10.89 12.33
CA ILE A 199 9.20 10.02 13.25
C ILE A 199 9.80 10.80 14.43
N GLY A 200 9.83 12.13 14.37
CA GLY A 200 10.27 12.98 15.48
C GLY A 200 11.78 12.97 15.74
N VAL A 201 12.60 12.59 14.75
CA VAL A 201 14.07 12.71 14.77
C VAL A 201 14.57 13.86 13.92
#